data_AF-B2TNZ8-F1
#
_entry.id   AF-B2TNZ8-F1
#
_cell.length_a   1.000
_cell.length_b   1.000
_cell.length_c   1.000
_cell.angle_alpha   90.00
_cell.angle_beta   90.00
_cell.angle_gamma   90.00
#
_symmetry.space_group_name_H-M   'P 1'
#
loop_
_entity.id
_entity.type
_entity.pdbx_description
1 polymer ?
#
loop_
_entity_poly.entity_id
_entity_poly.type
_entity_poly.pdbx_seq_one_letter_code
_entity_poly.pdbx_strand_id
1 'polypeptide(L)'
;MSKIHELKILPQYFSDVVSGKKIFELRKNDREFEVGDTLVLKEYLQEISDRYKTTLHAQYTGQEVKKEISYILDGGKYGLQEGYVILALGEYKVKSKPPFRVICIDDDCCGELVEGRRYIVTKEIDDRYVLLGLSEGEYPTCYFERI
;
A
#
# COMPACT_ATOMS: atom_id res chain seq x y z
N MET A 1 9.65 5.41 -13.24
CA MET A 1 9.65 4.50 -12.07
C MET A 1 8.21 4.12 -11.80
N SER A 2 7.92 2.91 -11.30
CA SER A 2 6.57 2.53 -10.88
C SER A 2 6.05 3.52 -9.82
N LYS A 3 4.89 4.13 -10.07
CA LYS A 3 4.16 4.95 -9.09
C LYS A 3 3.42 4.04 -8.10
N ILE A 4 3.05 4.60 -6.95
CA ILE A 4 2.19 3.93 -5.95
C ILE A 4 0.92 4.76 -5.82
N HIS A 5 -0.24 4.14 -6.03
CA HIS A 5 -1.55 4.80 -6.02
C HIS A 5 -2.42 4.27 -4.88
N GLU A 6 -2.60 5.07 -3.83
CA GLU A 6 -3.58 4.74 -2.79
C GLU A 6 -5.01 5.01 -3.27
N LEU A 7 -5.88 4.01 -3.16
CA LEU A 7 -7.25 4.05 -3.68
C LEU A 7 -8.23 3.40 -2.70
N LYS A 8 -9.36 4.05 -2.45
CA LYS A 8 -10.50 3.46 -1.75
C LYS A 8 -11.15 2.34 -2.58
N ILE A 9 -11.59 1.27 -1.92
CA ILE A 9 -12.42 0.20 -2.48
C ILE A 9 -13.49 -0.22 -1.46
N LEU A 10 -14.71 -0.54 -1.91
CA LEU A 10 -15.81 -0.98 -1.02
C LEU A 10 -15.64 -2.46 -0.61
N PRO A 11 -16.11 -2.90 0.56
CA PRO A 11 -15.84 -4.24 1.10
C PRO A 11 -16.21 -5.41 0.17
N GLN A 12 -17.33 -5.33 -0.54
CA GLN A 12 -17.74 -6.40 -1.47
C GLN A 12 -16.76 -6.55 -2.65
N TYR A 13 -16.13 -5.46 -3.09
CA TYR A 13 -15.11 -5.48 -4.13
C TYR A 13 -13.72 -5.79 -3.57
N PHE A 14 -13.43 -5.39 -2.33
CA PHE A 14 -12.20 -5.74 -1.62
C PHE A 14 -12.08 -7.26 -1.46
N SER A 15 -13.13 -7.90 -0.94
CA SER A 15 -13.21 -9.36 -0.79
C SER A 15 -13.07 -10.10 -2.13
N ASP A 16 -13.72 -9.58 -3.19
CA ASP A 16 -13.58 -10.13 -4.55
C ASP A 16 -12.17 -9.99 -5.13
N VAL A 17 -11.43 -8.91 -4.82
CA VAL A 17 -10.02 -8.74 -5.24
C VAL A 17 -9.07 -9.61 -4.42
N VAL A 18 -9.26 -9.68 -3.10
CA VAL A 18 -8.44 -10.50 -2.18
C VAL A 18 -8.58 -11.99 -2.49
N SER A 19 -9.79 -12.45 -2.85
CA SER A 19 -10.05 -13.84 -3.28
C SER A 19 -9.63 -14.13 -4.73
N GLY A 20 -9.13 -13.15 -5.48
CA GLY A 20 -8.76 -13.30 -6.89
C GLY A 20 -9.94 -13.42 -7.87
N LYS A 21 -11.19 -13.33 -7.39
CA LYS A 21 -12.41 -13.37 -8.21
C LYS A 21 -12.56 -12.14 -9.12
N LYS A 22 -12.03 -10.99 -8.70
CA LYS A 22 -12.00 -9.72 -9.45
C LYS A 22 -10.56 -9.33 -9.77
N ILE A 23 -10.13 -9.68 -10.97
CA ILE A 23 -8.77 -9.42 -11.50
C ILE A 23 -8.62 -8.08 -12.22
N PHE A 24 -9.54 -7.12 -12.01
CA PHE A 24 -9.53 -5.82 -12.67
C PHE A 24 -10.13 -4.72 -11.81
N GLU A 25 -9.75 -3.47 -12.06
CA GLU A 25 -10.35 -2.26 -11.52
C GLU A 25 -10.86 -1.33 -12.64
N LEU A 26 -11.96 -0.62 -12.40
CA LEU A 26 -12.49 0.41 -13.29
C LEU A 26 -12.30 1.78 -12.63
N ARG A 27 -11.53 2.67 -13.26
CA ARG A 27 -11.21 4.00 -12.72
C ARG A 27 -11.33 5.07 -13.80
N LYS A 28 -11.50 6.32 -13.39
CA LYS A 28 -11.18 7.47 -14.25
C LYS A 28 -9.65 7.55 -14.35
N ASN A 29 -9.07 7.86 -15.51
CA ASN A 29 -7.62 8.05 -15.63
C ASN A 29 -7.22 9.48 -15.25
N ASP A 30 -7.43 9.86 -13.98
CA ASP A 30 -7.09 11.17 -13.43
C ASP A 30 -5.76 11.19 -12.66
N ARG A 31 -4.95 10.13 -12.81
CA ARG A 31 -3.65 9.95 -12.14
C ARG A 31 -2.51 9.51 -13.06
N GLU A 32 -2.77 9.43 -14.38
CA GLU A 32 -1.84 8.89 -15.37
C GLU A 32 -1.33 7.50 -14.94
N PHE A 33 -2.25 6.53 -14.84
CA PHE A 33 -1.92 5.15 -14.49
C PHE A 33 -1.04 4.51 -15.59
N GLU A 34 0.07 3.87 -15.18
CA GLU A 34 0.99 3.17 -16.08
C GLU A 34 1.06 1.66 -15.77
N VAL A 35 1.39 0.85 -16.78
CA VAL A 35 1.64 -0.59 -16.57
C VAL A 35 2.92 -0.75 -15.74
N GLY A 36 2.85 -1.55 -14.68
CA GLY A 36 3.89 -1.69 -13.66
C GLY A 36 3.75 -0.74 -12.46
N ASP A 37 2.75 0.15 -12.43
CA ASP A 37 2.39 0.87 -11.21
C ASP A 37 1.80 -0.08 -10.15
N THR A 38 1.89 0.31 -8.87
CA THR A 38 1.27 -0.40 -7.75
C THR A 38 -0.01 0.31 -7.31
N LEU A 39 -1.11 -0.44 -7.21
CA LEU A 39 -2.34 -0.01 -6.55
C LEU A 39 -2.34 -0.50 -5.10
N VAL A 40 -2.52 0.41 -4.14
CA VAL A 40 -2.81 0.09 -2.73
C VAL A 40 -4.30 0.29 -2.52
N LEU A 41 -5.04 -0.81 -2.62
CA LEU A 41 -6.51 -0.82 -2.52
C LEU A 41 -6.90 -0.93 -1.05
N LYS A 42 -7.27 0.21 -0.45
CA LYS A 42 -7.63 0.33 0.97
C LYS A 42 -9.14 0.19 1.15
N GLU A 43 -9.55 -0.74 2.00
CA GLU A 43 -10.96 -1.01 2.25
C GLU A 43 -11.62 0.16 2.99
N TYR A 44 -12.74 0.63 2.45
CA TYR A 44 -13.46 1.80 2.92
C TYR A 44 -14.95 1.48 3.05
N LEU A 45 -15.40 1.40 4.31
CA LEU A 45 -16.82 1.36 4.64
C LEU A 45 -17.46 2.70 4.25
N GLN A 46 -18.61 2.65 3.58
CA GLN A 46 -19.42 3.83 3.26
C GLN A 46 -20.89 3.44 3.27
N GLU A 47 -21.61 3.83 4.31
CA GLU A 47 -23.07 3.75 4.33
C GLU A 47 -23.68 4.92 3.55
N ILE A 48 -24.52 4.61 2.58
CA ILE A 48 -25.28 5.59 1.80
C ILE A 48 -26.76 5.43 2.15
N SER A 49 -27.43 6.55 2.46
CA SER A 49 -28.88 6.53 2.63
C SER A 49 -29.58 6.64 1.29
N ASP A 50 -30.25 5.57 0.83
CA ASP A 50 -30.98 5.59 -0.46
C ASP A 50 -32.01 6.72 -0.55
N ARG A 51 -32.63 7.06 0.60
CA ARG A 51 -33.64 8.12 0.72
C ARG A 51 -33.11 9.53 0.41
N TYR A 52 -31.88 9.85 0.83
CA TYR A 52 -31.31 11.20 0.70
C TYR A 52 -30.10 11.26 -0.24
N LYS A 53 -29.59 10.11 -0.67
CA LYS A 53 -28.32 9.93 -1.42
C LYS A 53 -27.10 10.53 -0.71
N THR A 54 -27.20 10.73 0.61
CA THR A 54 -26.10 11.20 1.47
C THR A 54 -25.38 10.03 2.10
N THR A 55 -24.07 10.19 2.31
CA THR A 55 -23.28 9.27 3.14
C THR A 55 -23.61 9.49 4.61
N LEU A 56 -23.98 8.44 5.35
CA LEU A 56 -24.32 8.51 6.77
C LEU A 56 -23.08 8.33 7.66
N HIS A 57 -22.26 7.33 7.34
CA HIS A 57 -20.98 7.01 7.99
C HIS A 57 -20.00 6.53 6.92
N ALA A 58 -18.72 6.89 7.05
CA ALA A 58 -17.68 6.36 6.18
C ALA A 58 -16.29 6.38 6.83
N GLN A 59 -15.61 5.23 6.83
CA GLN A 59 -14.33 5.01 7.51
C GLN A 59 -13.49 3.96 6.79
N TYR A 60 -12.16 4.05 6.90
CA TYR A 60 -11.28 2.93 6.54
C TYR A 60 -11.36 1.85 7.61
N THR A 61 -11.28 0.58 7.23
CA THR A 61 -11.19 -0.54 8.18
C THR A 61 -9.75 -0.81 8.66
N GLY A 62 -8.77 -0.28 7.94
CA GLY A 62 -7.35 -0.62 8.10
C GLY A 62 -6.90 -1.81 7.25
N GLN A 63 -7.81 -2.51 6.57
CA GLN A 63 -7.44 -3.55 5.60
C GLN A 63 -7.00 -2.93 4.27
N GLU A 64 -5.94 -3.46 3.67
CA GLU A 64 -5.47 -3.08 2.34
C GLU A 64 -4.92 -4.28 1.56
N VAL A 65 -4.90 -4.18 0.23
CA VAL A 65 -4.27 -5.15 -0.66
C VAL A 65 -3.45 -4.44 -1.74
N LYS A 66 -2.21 -4.88 -1.95
CA LYS A 66 -1.33 -4.40 -3.01
C LYS A 66 -1.52 -5.25 -4.27
N LYS A 67 -1.67 -4.62 -5.44
CA LYS A 67 -1.67 -5.28 -6.76
C LYS A 67 -0.87 -4.44 -7.78
N GLU A 68 -0.23 -5.10 -8.73
CA GLU A 68 0.51 -4.47 -9.83
C GLU A 68 -0.43 -4.24 -11.03
N ILE A 69 -0.36 -3.10 -11.73
CA ILE A 69 -1.13 -2.91 -12.97
C ILE A 69 -0.46 -3.70 -14.09
N SER A 70 -1.04 -4.84 -14.47
CA SER A 70 -0.46 -5.73 -15.48
C SER A 70 -0.88 -5.40 -16.92
N TYR A 71 -1.99 -4.68 -17.10
CA TYR A 71 -2.51 -4.22 -18.39
C TYR A 71 -3.47 -3.05 -18.18
N ILE A 72 -3.63 -2.19 -19.20
CA ILE A 72 -4.58 -1.07 -19.21
C ILE A 72 -5.39 -1.11 -20.51
N LEU A 73 -6.71 -0.99 -20.38
CA LEU A 73 -7.62 -0.72 -21.51
C LEU A 73 -8.26 0.66 -21.32
N ASP A 74 -7.92 1.60 -22.21
CA ASP A 74 -8.50 2.95 -22.22
C ASP A 74 -9.96 2.95 -22.69
N GLY A 75 -10.70 3.99 -22.30
CA GLY A 75 -12.03 4.30 -22.82
C GLY A 75 -12.04 4.93 -24.21
N GLY A 76 -13.23 5.37 -24.63
CA GLY A 76 -13.50 5.80 -26.01
C GLY A 76 -13.69 4.64 -26.99
N LYS A 77 -13.59 3.40 -26.51
CA LYS A 77 -13.64 2.15 -27.29
C LYS A 77 -14.41 1.06 -26.54
N TYR A 78 -15.01 0.14 -27.29
CA TYR A 78 -15.71 -1.06 -26.79
C TYR A 78 -16.81 -0.79 -25.73
N GLY A 79 -17.42 0.40 -25.73
CA GLY A 79 -18.45 0.80 -24.76
C GLY A 79 -17.91 1.35 -23.43
N LEU A 80 -16.59 1.40 -23.23
CA LEU A 80 -15.97 2.08 -22.09
C LEU A 80 -15.92 3.59 -22.36
N GLN A 81 -16.45 4.39 -21.43
CA GLN A 81 -16.53 5.85 -21.56
C GLN A 81 -15.13 6.48 -21.68
N GLU A 82 -14.99 7.49 -22.53
CA GLU A 82 -13.77 8.29 -22.65
C GLU A 82 -13.33 8.89 -21.29
N GLY A 83 -12.03 8.92 -21.04
CA GLY A 83 -11.44 9.34 -19.76
C GLY A 83 -11.49 8.27 -18.65
N TYR A 84 -12.08 7.10 -18.89
CA TYR A 84 -11.99 5.93 -18.00
C TYR A 84 -10.98 4.90 -18.51
N VAL A 85 -10.53 4.02 -17.60
CA VAL A 85 -9.61 2.92 -17.84
C VAL A 85 -10.05 1.68 -17.07
N ILE A 86 -9.88 0.50 -17.68
CA ILE A 86 -9.86 -0.77 -16.96
C ILE A 86 -8.40 -1.16 -16.71
N LEU A 87 -8.04 -1.33 -15.45
CA LEU A 87 -6.71 -1.70 -14.97
C LEU A 87 -6.73 -3.19 -14.60
N ALA A 88 -5.94 -4.03 -15.26
CA ALA A 88 -5.82 -5.44 -14.86
C ALA A 88 -4.91 -5.56 -13.63
N LEU A 89 -5.32 -6.39 -12.66
CA LEU A 89 -4.64 -6.59 -11.40
C LEU A 89 -3.74 -7.83 -11.48
N GLY A 90 -2.43 -7.61 -11.58
CA GLY A 90 -1.41 -8.65 -11.41
C GLY A 90 -0.97 -8.80 -9.95
N GLU A 91 -0.30 -9.92 -9.65
CA GLU A 91 0.28 -10.13 -8.32
C GLU A 91 1.39 -9.13 -8.02
N TYR A 92 1.25 -8.41 -6.90
CA TYR A 92 2.29 -7.53 -6.39
C TYR A 92 3.48 -8.37 -5.92
N LYS A 93 4.56 -8.34 -6.70
CA LYS A 93 5.82 -8.96 -6.32
C LYS A 93 6.47 -8.08 -5.25
N VAL A 94 6.56 -8.60 -4.03
CA VAL A 94 7.38 -8.01 -2.98
C VAL A 94 8.80 -7.88 -3.53
N LYS A 95 9.21 -6.63 -3.84
CA LYS A 95 10.59 -6.30 -4.19
C LYS A 95 11.45 -6.83 -3.04
N SER A 96 12.44 -7.66 -3.38
CA SER A 96 13.11 -8.55 -2.42
C SER A 96 13.46 -7.84 -1.11
N LYS A 97 13.27 -8.54 0.02
CA LYS A 97 13.71 -8.09 1.36
C LYS A 97 15.04 -7.34 1.22
N PRO A 98 15.23 -6.21 1.94
CA PRO A 98 16.44 -5.42 1.80
C PRO A 98 17.64 -6.34 2.02
N PRO A 99 18.75 -6.17 1.27
CA PRO A 99 19.91 -7.08 1.34
C PRO A 99 20.72 -6.82 2.62
N PHE A 100 20.04 -6.54 3.73
CA PHE A 100 20.61 -6.21 5.01
C PHE A 100 19.80 -6.89 6.11
N ARG A 101 20.47 -7.57 7.03
CA ARG A 101 19.87 -8.00 8.30
C ARG A 101 20.31 -7.02 9.38
N VAL A 102 19.35 -6.51 10.15
CA VAL A 102 19.67 -5.84 11.42
C VAL A 102 20.10 -6.92 12.40
N ILE A 103 21.31 -6.79 12.93
CA ILE A 103 21.84 -7.66 13.99
C ILE A 103 22.04 -6.78 15.22
N CYS A 104 21.22 -7.04 16.24
CA CYS A 104 21.46 -6.56 17.59
C CYS A 104 22.57 -7.42 18.21
N ILE A 105 23.62 -6.81 18.76
CA ILE A 105 24.72 -7.54 19.40
C ILE A 105 24.34 -7.99 20.82
N ASP A 106 23.50 -7.19 21.49
CA ASP A 106 23.03 -7.41 22.85
C ASP A 106 21.51 -7.71 22.85
N ASP A 107 21.04 -8.61 23.72
CA ASP A 107 19.62 -8.99 23.82
C ASP A 107 18.71 -7.79 24.19
N ASP A 108 19.25 -6.77 24.88
CA ASP A 108 18.55 -5.54 25.25
C ASP A 108 18.30 -4.58 24.05
N CYS A 109 18.85 -4.82 22.86
CA CYS A 109 18.69 -3.93 21.69
C CYS A 109 17.35 -4.10 20.93
N CYS A 110 16.28 -4.44 21.63
CA CYS A 110 14.90 -4.33 21.15
C CYS A 110 14.26 -3.06 21.74
N GLY A 111 13.61 -2.22 20.91
CA GLY A 111 12.88 -1.03 21.41
C GLY A 111 11.60 -1.38 22.19
N GLU A 112 10.81 -0.44 22.75
CA GLU A 112 10.58 1.05 22.46
C GLU A 112 10.59 1.48 24.03
N LEU A 113 11.22 2.61 24.44
CA LEU A 113 10.61 3.47 25.50
C LEU A 113 10.20 4.86 24.99
N VAL A 114 8.91 5.14 25.15
CA VAL A 114 8.31 6.48 25.25
C VAL A 114 8.43 6.95 26.72
N GLU A 115 8.37 8.26 26.96
CA GLU A 115 8.74 8.91 28.25
C GLU A 115 10.21 8.72 28.70
N GLY A 116 11.06 7.93 28.01
CA GLY A 116 12.42 7.62 28.49
C GLY A 116 13.59 7.48 27.48
N ARG A 117 13.36 7.31 26.16
CA ARG A 117 14.29 6.71 25.16
C ARG A 117 14.41 5.19 25.35
N ARG A 118 14.40 4.33 24.32
CA ARG A 118 14.72 4.52 22.89
C ARG A 118 14.09 3.38 22.06
N TYR A 119 14.06 3.48 20.73
CA TYR A 119 13.52 2.44 19.85
C TYR A 119 14.30 2.30 18.53
N ILE A 120 14.13 1.15 17.85
CA ILE A 120 14.32 0.96 16.41
C ILE A 120 13.08 0.22 15.89
N VAL A 121 12.38 0.79 14.91
CA VAL A 121 11.24 0.16 14.21
C VAL A 121 11.45 0.33 12.71
N THR A 122 11.51 -0.77 11.97
CA THR A 122 11.54 -0.74 10.50
C THR A 122 10.12 -0.88 9.95
N LYS A 123 9.60 0.21 9.37
CA LYS A 123 8.32 0.20 8.64
C LYS A 123 8.57 0.33 7.14
N GLU A 124 7.89 -0.49 6.36
CA GLU A 124 7.79 -0.35 4.91
C GLU A 124 6.85 0.82 4.59
N ILE A 125 7.36 1.87 3.95
CA ILE A 125 6.60 3.05 3.52
C ILE A 125 7.08 3.40 2.11
N ASP A 126 6.18 3.44 1.13
CA ASP A 126 6.46 3.81 -0.27
C ASP A 126 7.69 3.14 -0.88
N ASP A 127 7.73 1.81 -0.84
CA ASP A 127 8.84 0.92 -1.26
C ASP A 127 10.20 1.24 -0.62
N ARG A 128 10.21 2.00 0.49
CA ARG A 128 11.40 2.40 1.24
C ARG A 128 11.30 1.92 2.69
N TYR A 129 12.44 1.44 3.19
CA TYR A 129 12.60 1.14 4.62
C TYR A 129 13.04 2.41 5.32
N VAL A 130 12.12 3.04 6.05
CA VAL A 130 12.41 4.27 6.79
C VAL A 130 13.06 3.90 8.12
N LEU A 131 14.32 4.28 8.28
CA LEU A 131 14.99 4.29 9.58
C LEU A 131 14.55 5.53 10.35
N LEU A 132 13.72 5.36 11.38
CA LEU A 132 13.44 6.43 12.33
C LEU A 132 14.69 6.62 13.19
N GLY A 133 15.30 7.80 13.05
CA GLY A 133 16.71 8.01 13.39
C GLY A 133 17.02 7.99 14.89
N LEU A 134 18.11 7.31 15.25
CA LEU A 134 18.87 7.62 16.45
C LEU A 134 19.73 8.88 16.19
N SER A 135 19.86 9.75 17.18
CA SER A 135 20.83 10.86 17.13
C SER A 135 22.25 10.32 17.14
N GLU A 136 23.11 10.81 16.25
CA GLU A 136 24.53 10.43 16.19
C GLU A 136 25.23 10.68 17.55
N GLY A 137 26.05 9.71 17.98
CA GLY A 137 26.95 9.85 19.14
C GLY A 137 26.73 8.89 20.32
N GLU A 138 25.61 8.18 20.40
CA GLU A 138 25.29 7.28 21.53
C GLU A 138 24.83 5.88 21.06
N TYR A 139 25.54 4.85 21.55
CA TYR A 139 25.39 3.38 21.34
C TYR A 139 25.98 2.81 20.04
N PRO A 140 27.08 2.01 20.10
CA PRO A 140 27.78 1.44 18.94
C PRO A 140 27.34 0.02 18.56
N THR A 141 26.25 -0.53 19.12
CA THR A 141 25.98 -1.99 19.15
C THR A 141 24.95 -2.50 18.13
N CYS A 142 24.59 -1.69 17.13
CA CYS A 142 23.75 -2.10 16.00
C CYS A 142 24.45 -1.80 14.68
N TYR A 143 24.60 -2.81 13.81
CA TYR A 143 25.10 -2.64 12.44
C TYR A 143 24.26 -3.41 11.41
N PHE A 144 24.39 -3.00 10.15
CA PHE A 144 23.71 -3.61 9.01
C PHE A 144 24.67 -4.57 8.31
N GLU A 145 24.51 -5.89 8.53
CA GLU A 145 25.23 -6.90 7.75
C GLU A 145 24.56 -7.05 6.39
N ARG A 146 25.35 -7.04 5.30
CA ARG A 146 24.85 -7.21 3.92
C ARG A 146 24.79 -8.69 3.53
N ILE A 147 23.64 -9.09 2.99
CA ILE A 147 23.35 -10.42 2.40
C ILE A 147 23.63 -10.38 0.90
#